data_AF-A0A3L6RLD7-F1
#
_entry.id   AF-A0A3L6RLD7-F1
#
_cell.length_a   1.000
_cell.length_b   1.000
_cell.length_c   1.000
_cell.angle_alpha   90.00
_cell.angle_beta   90.00
_cell.angle_gamma   90.00
#
_symmetry.space_group_name_H-M   'P 1'
#
loop_
_entity.id
_entity.type
_entity.pdbx_description
1 polymer ?
#
loop_
_entity_poly.entity_id
_entity_poly.type
_entity_poly.pdbx_seq_one_letter_code
_entity_poly.pdbx_strand_id
1 'polypeptide(L)'
;MCYEAPNPTTGIHRMVLVLFRQLGRETVYAPSRRHNFSTRGFARRYNLGAPVAAMYFNCQRQSGSGGRRFTGPYTGGRHAA
;
A
#
# COMPACT_ATOMS: atom_id res chain seq x y z
N MET A 1 9.12 -3.13 -14.43
CA MET A 1 7.74 -2.73 -14.10
C MET A 1 7.76 -1.27 -13.67
N CYS A 2 6.95 -0.42 -14.28
CA CYS A 2 6.86 0.99 -13.87
C CYS A 2 6.02 1.14 -12.59
N TYR A 3 6.10 2.29 -11.93
CA TYR A 3 5.19 2.63 -10.83
C TYR A 3 3.75 2.68 -11.33
N GLU A 4 2.81 2.20 -10.53
CA GLU A 4 1.38 2.23 -10.80
C GLU A 4 0.69 2.85 -9.58
N ALA A 5 -0.03 3.95 -9.79
CA ALA A 5 -0.65 4.68 -8.71
C ALA A 5 -1.77 3.84 -8.06
N PRO A 6 -1.85 3.79 -6.72
CA PRO A 6 -2.88 3.01 -6.04
C PRO A 6 -4.28 3.59 -6.28
N ASN A 7 -5.23 2.72 -6.64
CA ASN A 7 -6.64 3.09 -6.81
C ASN A 7 -7.57 2.10 -6.05
N PRO A 8 -7.57 2.13 -4.69
CA PRO A 8 -8.37 1.22 -3.89
C PRO A 8 -9.87 1.49 -4.05
N THR A 9 -10.65 0.44 -4.30
CA THR A 9 -12.11 0.53 -4.49
C THR A 9 -12.89 0.38 -3.18
N THR A 10 -12.37 -0.41 -2.23
CA THR A 10 -13.01 -0.73 -0.95
C THR A 10 -12.00 -0.81 0.18
N GLY A 11 -12.41 -0.44 1.40
CA GLY A 11 -11.58 -0.53 2.61
C GLY A 11 -10.39 0.44 2.65
N ILE A 12 -9.61 0.34 3.72
CA ILE A 12 -8.38 1.12 3.91
C ILE A 12 -7.20 0.19 3.61
N HIS A 13 -6.42 0.52 2.59
CA HIS A 13 -5.27 -0.26 2.13
C HIS A 13 -3.98 0.31 2.70
N ARG A 14 -3.02 -0.57 3.03
CA ARG A 14 -1.67 -0.15 3.42
C ARG A 14 -0.77 -0.21 2.20
N MET A 15 -0.26 0.94 1.79
CA MET A 15 0.78 1.03 0.77
C MET A 15 2.12 1.00 1.48
N VAL A 16 2.96 0.02 1.17
CA VAL A 16 4.22 -0.23 1.87
C VAL A 16 5.38 0.00 0.91
N LEU A 17 6.32 0.86 1.30
CA LEU A 17 7.60 1.02 0.63
C LEU A 17 8.67 0.32 1.47
N VAL A 18 9.44 -0.57 0.85
CA VAL A 18 10.51 -1.33 1.51
C VAL A 18 11.79 -1.18 0.72
N LEU A 19 12.86 -0.78 1.40
CA LEU A 19 14.20 -0.66 0.82
C LEU A 19 15.07 -1.81 1.30
N PHE A 20 15.76 -2.45 0.35
CA PHE A 20 16.71 -3.53 0.60
C PHE A 20 18.10 -3.14 0.10
N ARG A 21 19.14 -3.61 0.79
CA ARG A 21 20.52 -3.50 0.31
C ARG A 21 20.80 -4.66 -0.64
N GLN A 22 21.12 -4.35 -1.90
CA GLN A 22 21.54 -5.35 -2.88
C GLN A 22 22.98 -5.80 -2.62
N LEU A 23 23.32 -7.03 -2.99
CA LEU A 23 24.69 -7.56 -2.89
C LEU A 23 25.61 -7.00 -3.99
N GLY A 24 25.04 -6.53 -5.09
CA GLY A 24 25.75 -5.93 -6.21
C GLY A 24 24.80 -5.28 -7.21
N ARG A 25 25.36 -4.69 -8.28
CA ARG A 25 24.57 -4.21 -9.41
C ARG A 25 24.03 -5.38 -10.23
N GLU A 26 22.86 -5.20 -10.85
CA GLU A 26 22.25 -6.18 -11.76
C GLU A 26 21.94 -7.55 -11.15
N THR A 27 21.85 -7.66 -9.81
CA THR A 27 21.58 -8.95 -9.12
C THR A 27 20.11 -9.20 -8.79
N VAL A 28 19.19 -8.29 -9.18
CA VAL A 28 17.76 -8.36 -8.84
C VAL A 28 16.92 -8.03 -10.06
N TYR A 29 15.95 -8.89 -10.36
CA TYR A 29 15.06 -8.74 -11.50
C TYR A 29 13.60 -8.61 -11.07
N ALA A 30 12.84 -7.84 -11.83
CA ALA A 30 11.42 -7.61 -11.58
C ALA A 30 10.63 -8.94 -11.67
N PRO A 31 9.60 -9.12 -10.84
CA PRO A 31 8.68 -10.25 -10.99
C PRO A 31 7.88 -10.11 -12.30
N SER A 32 7.40 -11.24 -12.82
CA SER A 32 6.58 -11.27 -14.05
C SER A 32 5.14 -10.77 -13.84
N ARG A 33 4.61 -10.83 -12.61
CA ARG A 33 3.25 -10.41 -12.26
C ARG A 33 3.25 -9.57 -10.99
N ARG A 34 2.29 -8.63 -10.90
CA ARG A 34 2.12 -7.75 -9.73
C ARG A 34 1.29 -8.39 -8.61
N HIS A 35 0.19 -9.04 -8.97
CA HIS A 35 -0.69 -9.67 -7.99
C HIS A 35 0.00 -10.87 -7.33
N ASN A 36 -0.40 -11.17 -6.08
CA ASN A 36 0.16 -12.27 -5.28
C ASN A 36 1.68 -12.18 -5.05
N PHE A 37 2.25 -10.96 -5.10
CA PHE A 37 3.64 -10.73 -4.75
C PHE A 37 3.89 -10.88 -3.25
N SER A 38 5.00 -11.51 -2.87
CA SER A 38 5.45 -11.65 -1.49
C SER A 38 6.82 -11.00 -1.31
N THR A 39 6.87 -9.88 -0.57
CA THR A 39 8.12 -9.17 -0.24
C THR A 39 9.13 -10.08 0.47
N ARG A 40 8.66 -10.94 1.37
CA ARG A 40 9.52 -11.89 2.09
C ARG A 40 10.07 -12.97 1.16
N GLY A 41 9.24 -13.50 0.26
CA GLY A 41 9.68 -14.47 -0.75
C GLY A 41 10.72 -13.86 -1.71
N PHE A 42 10.50 -12.61 -2.12
CA PHE A 42 11.42 -11.86 -2.97
C PHE A 42 12.77 -11.61 -2.29
N ALA A 43 12.77 -11.16 -1.03
CA ALA A 43 14.00 -10.94 -0.27
C ALA A 43 14.83 -12.22 -0.11
N ARG A 44 14.17 -13.36 0.13
CA ARG A 44 14.84 -14.67 0.21
C ARG A 44 15.43 -15.08 -1.14
N ARG A 45 14.67 -14.95 -2.24
CA ARG A 45 15.13 -15.34 -3.58
C ARG A 45 16.39 -14.62 -4.01
N TYR A 46 16.52 -13.33 -3.67
CA TYR A 46 17.64 -12.49 -4.07
C TYR A 46 18.67 -12.23 -2.96
N ASN A 47 18.62 -13.00 -1.87
CA ASN A 47 19.57 -12.89 -0.76
C ASN A 47 19.70 -11.46 -0.19
N LEU A 48 18.57 -10.75 -0.09
CA LEU A 48 18.53 -9.33 0.31
C LEU A 48 18.58 -9.12 1.83
N GLY A 49 18.43 -10.20 2.61
CA GLY A 49 18.38 -10.12 4.07
C GLY A 49 17.17 -9.35 4.59
N ALA A 50 17.36 -8.65 5.72
CA ALA A 50 16.33 -7.79 6.31
C ALA A 50 16.24 -6.44 5.58
N PRO A 51 15.05 -5.81 5.54
CA PRO A 51 14.92 -4.45 5.03
C PRO A 51 15.85 -3.48 5.78
N VAL A 52 16.46 -2.55 5.05
CA VAL A 52 17.26 -1.46 5.66
C VAL A 52 16.40 -0.25 6.02
N ALA A 53 15.25 -0.09 5.36
CA ALA A 53 14.22 0.87 5.71
C ALA A 53 12.85 0.37 5.25
N ALA A 54 11.80 0.78 5.97
CA ALA A 54 10.42 0.53 5.56
C ALA A 54 9.52 1.65 6.06
N MET A 55 8.53 2.02 5.25
CA MET A 55 7.46 2.92 5.66
C MET A 55 6.14 2.43 5.07
N TYR A 56 5.03 2.83 5.70
CA TYR A 56 3.72 2.61 5.12
C TYR A 56 2.85 3.84 5.30
N PHE A 57 1.86 3.96 4.42
CA PHE A 57 0.77 4.90 4.59
C PHE A 57 -0.56 4.21 4.28
N ASN A 58 -1.63 4.76 4.85
CA ASN A 58 -2.98 4.30 4.55
C ASN A 58 -3.50 5.02 3.30
N CYS A 59 -4.11 4.26 2.41
CA CYS A 59 -4.70 4.72 1.17
C CYS A 59 -6.14 4.18 1.09
N GLN A 60 -7.08 5.06 0.77
CA GLN A 60 -8.49 4.71 0.57
C GLN A 60 -9.05 5.50 -0.61
N ARG A 61 -10.21 5.08 -1.10
CA ARG A 61 -10.93 5.83 -2.14
C ARG A 61 -11.17 7.27 -1.67
N GLN A 62 -11.08 8.25 -2.58
CA GLN A 62 -11.21 9.68 -2.24
C GLN A 62 -12.53 10.01 -1.53
N SER A 63 -13.64 9.38 -1.93
CA SER A 63 -14.94 9.52 -1.28
C SER A 63 -15.05 8.82 0.08
N GLY A 64 -13.93 8.29 0.58
CA GLY A 64 -13.85 7.44 1.76
C GLY A 64 -14.29 6.00 1.47
N SER A 65 -13.85 5.09 2.33
CA SER A 65 -14.26 3.69 2.32
C SER A 65 -15.44 3.43 3.27
N GLY A 66 -16.31 4.44 3.44
CA GLY A 66 -17.24 4.60 4.55
C GLY A 66 -18.08 3.37 4.92
N GLY A 67 -18.14 3.11 6.23
CA GLY A 67 -19.28 2.44 6.89
C GLY A 67 -20.39 3.45 7.22
N ARG A 68 -21.50 2.96 7.78
CA ARG A 68 -22.65 3.80 8.21
C ARG A 68 -22.15 5.04 8.97
N ARG A 69 -22.45 6.24 8.47
CA ARG A 69 -22.32 7.46 9.27
C ARG A 69 -23.18 7.25 10.52
N PHE A 70 -22.58 7.37 11.71
CA PHE A 70 -23.36 7.33 12.94
C PHE A 70 -24.22 8.59 12.96
N THR A 71 -25.48 8.47 12.52
CA THR A 71 -26.51 9.49 12.73
C THR A 71 -27.03 9.33 14.14
N GLY A 72 -26.19 9.69 15.12
CA GLY A 72 -26.67 9.89 16.47
C GLY A 72 -27.62 11.10 16.50
N PRO A 73 -28.50 11.22 17.50
CA PRO A 73 -29.49 12.30 17.59
C PRO A 73 -28.88 13.72 17.63
N TYR A 74 -27.55 13.85 17.72
CA TYR A 74 -26.84 15.12 17.80
C TYR A 74 -26.17 15.58 16.49
N THR A 75 -26.23 14.83 15.39
CA THR A 75 -25.69 15.31 14.10
C THR A 75 -26.73 16.13 13.33
N GLY A 76 -27.03 17.31 13.86
CA GLY A 76 -27.85 18.33 13.19
C GLY A 76 -26.98 19.41 12.55
N GLY A 77 -27.29 19.75 11.30
CA GLY A 77 -27.00 21.07 10.73
C GLY A 77 -25.61 21.26 10.09
N ARG A 78 -25.49 20.94 8.80
CA ARG A 78 -24.76 21.82 7.89
C ARG A 78 -25.66 22.15 6.72
N HIS A 79 -26.10 23.40 6.72
CA HIS A 79 -26.90 24.05 5.69
C HIS A 79 -26.23 23.92 4.32
N ALA A 80 -27.06 23.60 3.33
CA ALA A 80 -26.79 23.91 1.94
C ALA A 80 -26.93 25.43 1.74
N ALA A 81 -25.99 26.00 1.00
CA ALA A 81 -26.16 27.24 0.24
C ALA A 81 -25.66 26.93 -1.18
#